data_AF-A0A9P1ET20-F1
#
_entry.id   AF-A0A9P1ET20-F1
#
_cell.length_a   1.000
_cell.length_b   1.000
_cell.length_c   1.000
_cell.angle_alpha   90.00
_cell.angle_beta   90.00
_cell.angle_gamma   90.00
#
_symmetry.space_group_name_H-M   'P 1'
#
loop_
_entity.id
_entity.type
_entity.pdbx_description
1 polymer ?
#
loop_
_entity_poly.entity_id
_entity_poly.type
_entity_poly.pdbx_seq_one_letter_code
_entity_poly.pdbx_strand_id
1 'polypeptide(L)'
;MAIFQLAYLSTAGCWWFPKGTVKSVYIMPKNKNYAVAFKRSFDTDTCPAGDDAPMFGVASYTMTTTSSGSYTVSRFKNHLGEEFWYFDMQCQDVGFVSTRGLYVACIGSRLFPDPYCSDRSAALSLCRGNGATGLTGPYSAAEGTVLRLDSQKARSNLPSYGYYQFWVDGIRTDGGAYATTDGTLNGTAGYTYVNVVYPTQDPTCLCQDVDVDGVQPINCTSIHRGTETCSRGALCVFSPVLS
;
A
#
# COMPACT_ATOMS: atom_id res chain seq x y z
N MET A 1 -5.49 9.12 17.10
CA MET A 1 -5.45 8.19 18.25
C MET A 1 -4.45 7.09 17.90
N ALA A 2 -3.31 7.02 18.58
CA ALA A 2 -2.22 6.11 18.23
C ALA A 2 -2.58 4.67 18.63
N ILE A 3 -2.87 3.83 17.63
CA ILE A 3 -3.10 2.40 17.84
C ILE A 3 -1.73 1.71 17.66
N PHE A 4 -1.04 1.48 18.78
CA PHE A 4 0.25 0.77 18.85
C PHE A 4 0.05 -0.74 18.70
N GLN A 5 0.98 -1.43 18.03
CA GLN A 5 0.89 -2.89 17.84
C GLN A 5 2.15 -3.70 18.13
N LEU A 6 3.35 -3.09 18.28
CA LEU A 6 4.51 -3.82 18.78
C LEU A 6 5.47 -2.91 19.56
N ALA A 7 5.93 -3.37 20.72
CA ALA A 7 7.00 -2.78 21.48
C ALA A 7 8.11 -3.81 21.70
N TYR A 8 9.36 -3.40 21.54
CA TYR A 8 10.55 -4.22 21.78
C TYR A 8 11.40 -3.59 22.86
N LEU A 9 11.66 -4.34 23.93
CA LEU A 9 12.58 -3.95 24.99
C LEU A 9 13.91 -4.67 24.79
N SER A 10 14.98 -3.88 24.82
CA SER A 10 16.37 -4.32 24.75
C SER A 10 17.18 -3.73 25.91
N THR A 11 18.40 -4.21 26.10
CA THR A 11 19.37 -3.60 27.03
C THR A 11 19.69 -2.15 26.67
N ALA A 12 19.50 -1.75 25.41
CA ALA A 12 19.71 -0.38 24.91
C ALA A 12 18.47 0.52 25.06
N GLY A 13 17.31 -0.03 25.45
CA GLY A 13 16.07 0.73 25.61
C GLY A 13 14.85 0.08 24.96
N CYS A 14 13.74 0.83 24.97
CA CYS A 14 12.44 0.43 24.43
C CYS A 14 12.20 1.07 23.05
N TRP A 15 11.81 0.23 22.09
CA TRP A 15 11.56 0.60 20.70
C TRP A 15 10.10 0.38 20.37
N TRP A 16 9.49 1.37 19.74
CA TRP A 16 8.08 1.36 19.38
C TRP A 16 7.92 1.19 17.88
N PHE A 17 7.11 0.22 17.46
CA PHE A 17 6.84 -0.02 16.04
C PHE A 17 5.37 0.29 15.73
N PRO A 18 5.12 1.15 14.73
CA PRO A 18 3.76 1.43 14.29
C PRO A 18 3.10 0.21 13.64
N LYS A 19 1.76 0.23 13.61
CA LYS A 19 0.93 -0.74 12.89
C LYS A 19 1.38 -0.81 11.42
N GLY A 20 1.57 -2.04 10.93
CA GLY A 20 1.97 -2.31 9.55
C GLY A 20 3.48 -2.38 9.29
N THR A 21 4.34 -1.89 10.19
CA THR A 21 5.80 -1.86 9.94
C THR A 21 6.46 -3.23 10.10
N VAL A 22 5.80 -4.17 10.78
CA VAL A 22 6.39 -5.46 11.18
C VAL A 22 5.50 -6.60 10.68
N LYS A 23 6.04 -7.44 9.78
CA LYS A 23 5.34 -8.62 9.23
C LYS A 23 5.57 -9.89 10.05
N SER A 24 6.71 -9.97 10.73
CA SER A 24 7.03 -11.09 11.62
C SER A 24 7.96 -10.65 12.74
N VAL A 25 7.88 -11.36 13.86
CA VAL A 25 8.81 -11.21 14.98
C VAL A 25 9.24 -12.58 15.48
N TYR A 26 10.55 -12.79 15.55
CA TYR A 26 11.12 -14.00 16.13
C TYR A 26 10.82 -14.09 17.62
N ILE A 27 10.41 -15.28 18.06
CA ILE A 27 10.26 -15.57 19.48
C ILE A 27 11.67 -15.75 20.06
N MET A 28 12.09 -14.75 20.84
CA MET A 28 13.41 -14.76 21.44
C MET A 28 13.45 -15.70 22.66
N PRO A 29 14.55 -16.43 22.88
CA PRO A 29 14.68 -17.29 24.05
C PRO A 29 14.68 -16.45 25.34
N LYS A 30 13.99 -16.96 26.38
CA LYS A 30 13.76 -16.30 27.69
C LYS A 30 15.04 -15.76 28.37
N ASN A 31 16.21 -16.30 28.03
CA ASN A 31 17.48 -15.98 28.68
C ASN A 31 18.15 -14.69 28.21
N LYS A 32 17.56 -13.94 27.25
CA LYS A 32 18.25 -12.81 26.63
C LYS A 32 17.81 -11.41 27.09
N ASN A 33 17.00 -11.28 28.14
CA ASN A 33 16.45 -9.99 28.62
C ASN A 33 15.79 -9.12 27.53
N TYR A 34 15.39 -9.74 26.41
CA TYR A 34 14.63 -9.11 25.36
C TYR A 34 13.16 -9.44 25.55
N ALA A 35 12.29 -8.44 25.45
CA ALA A 35 10.85 -8.65 25.48
C ALA A 35 10.22 -8.03 24.24
N VAL A 36 9.30 -8.78 23.63
CA VAL A 36 8.43 -8.28 22.56
C VAL A 36 7.01 -8.34 23.09
N ALA A 37 6.30 -7.21 23.02
CA ALA A 37 4.91 -7.11 23.42
C ALA A 37 4.06 -6.63 22.25
N PHE A 38 2.90 -7.24 22.06
CA PHE A 38 1.83 -6.69 21.22
C PHE A 38 0.54 -6.60 22.03
N LYS A 39 -0.29 -5.59 21.72
CA LYS A 39 -1.56 -5.37 22.42
C LYS A 39 -2.64 -6.27 21.82
N ARG A 40 -3.39 -6.94 22.70
CA ARG A 40 -4.52 -7.81 22.38
C ARG A 40 -5.73 -7.43 23.26
N SER A 41 -6.93 -7.49 22.68
CA SER A 41 -8.18 -7.41 23.44
C SER A 41 -8.63 -8.80 23.88
N PHE A 42 -9.30 -8.89 25.02
CA PHE A 42 -9.95 -10.11 25.49
C PHE A 42 -11.44 -9.84 25.68
N ASP A 43 -12.27 -10.85 25.41
CA ASP A 43 -13.73 -10.76 25.62
C ASP A 43 -14.11 -10.82 27.12
N THR A 44 -13.11 -10.98 27.98
CA THR A 44 -13.23 -11.04 29.43
C THR A 44 -12.41 -9.94 30.08
N ASP A 45 -12.93 -9.36 31.15
CA ASP A 45 -12.21 -8.40 32.01
C ASP A 45 -11.11 -9.04 32.86
N THR A 46 -10.97 -10.36 32.82
CA THR A 46 -9.95 -11.13 33.53
C THR A 46 -8.72 -11.35 32.63
N CYS A 47 -7.52 -11.03 33.13
CA CYS A 47 -6.28 -11.34 32.43
C CYS A 47 -6.11 -12.85 32.25
N PRO A 48 -5.75 -13.35 31.05
CA PRO A 48 -5.47 -14.76 30.85
C PRO A 48 -4.26 -15.20 31.66
N ALA A 49 -4.34 -16.38 32.27
CA ALA A 49 -3.22 -17.04 32.90
C ALA A 49 -2.48 -17.93 31.89
N GLY A 50 -1.15 -17.95 31.95
CA GLY A 50 -0.32 -18.88 31.17
C GLY A 50 1.05 -18.33 30.82
N ASP A 51 2.00 -19.24 30.60
CA ASP A 51 3.40 -18.91 30.28
C ASP A 51 3.64 -18.63 28.79
N ASP A 52 2.62 -18.82 27.96
CA ASP A 52 2.66 -18.66 26.50
C ASP A 52 2.15 -17.28 26.05
N ALA A 53 2.38 -16.25 26.86
CA ALA A 53 2.04 -14.89 26.47
C ALA A 53 2.76 -14.51 25.16
N PRO A 54 2.12 -13.73 24.27
CA PRO A 54 0.77 -13.16 24.36
C PRO A 54 -0.34 -14.03 23.72
N MET A 55 -0.03 -15.25 23.28
CA MET A 55 -1.00 -16.15 22.66
C MET A 55 -1.77 -17.01 23.65
N PHE A 56 -1.22 -17.24 24.84
CA PHE A 56 -1.85 -17.98 25.94
C PHE A 56 -2.41 -19.34 25.47
N GLY A 57 -1.64 -20.07 24.67
CA GLY A 57 -1.97 -21.43 24.22
C GLY A 57 -2.83 -21.51 22.95
N VAL A 58 -3.18 -20.39 22.31
CA VAL A 58 -3.84 -20.44 20.99
C VAL A 58 -2.82 -20.34 19.83
N ALA A 59 -3.06 -21.09 18.76
CA ALA A 59 -2.17 -21.08 17.59
C ALA A 59 -2.28 -19.80 16.74
N SER A 60 -3.46 -19.18 16.76
CA SER A 60 -3.73 -17.90 16.10
C SER A 60 -4.80 -17.10 16.87
N TYR A 61 -4.79 -15.79 16.70
CA TYR A 61 -5.78 -14.88 17.26
C TYR A 61 -6.10 -13.75 16.27
N THR A 62 -7.40 -13.52 16.07
CA THR A 62 -7.94 -12.47 15.19
C THR A 62 -8.48 -11.33 16.06
N MET A 63 -8.04 -10.10 15.82
CA MET A 63 -8.44 -8.93 16.61
C MET A 63 -9.24 -7.91 15.80
N THR A 64 -10.54 -7.80 16.09
CA THR A 64 -11.43 -6.84 15.42
C THR A 64 -11.35 -5.46 16.06
N THR A 65 -11.07 -4.41 15.27
CA THR A 65 -11.12 -3.03 15.73
C THR A 65 -12.30 -2.28 15.08
N THR A 66 -12.98 -1.43 15.85
CA THR A 66 -14.17 -0.68 15.42
C THR A 66 -13.91 0.33 14.29
N SER A 67 -12.66 0.53 13.87
CA SER A 67 -12.27 1.59 12.92
C SER A 67 -11.21 1.18 11.88
N SER A 68 -10.65 -0.05 11.89
CA SER A 68 -9.45 -0.33 11.07
C SER A 68 -9.20 -1.80 10.64
N GLY A 69 -10.26 -2.61 10.57
CA GLY A 69 -10.17 -4.04 10.23
C GLY A 69 -9.78 -4.95 11.41
N SER A 70 -9.46 -6.21 11.11
CA SER A 70 -9.47 -7.41 11.95
C SER A 70 -8.21 -8.32 12.02
N TYR A 71 -6.95 -7.91 11.95
CA TYR A 71 -5.73 -8.80 11.83
C TYR A 71 -5.69 -10.11 12.60
N THR A 72 -5.06 -11.08 11.94
CA THR A 72 -4.70 -12.38 12.49
C THR A 72 -3.20 -12.42 12.80
N VAL A 73 -2.90 -12.72 14.07
CA VAL A 73 -1.56 -13.07 14.51
C VAL A 73 -1.48 -14.59 14.60
N SER A 74 -0.49 -15.18 13.95
CA SER A 74 -0.29 -16.65 13.91
C SER A 74 1.12 -17.02 14.34
N ARG A 75 1.26 -18.12 15.08
CA ARG A 75 2.55 -18.71 15.42
C ARG A 75 3.01 -19.65 14.30
N PHE A 76 4.22 -19.46 13.83
CA PHE A 76 4.85 -20.32 12.82
C PHE A 76 6.19 -20.83 13.31
N LYS A 77 6.60 -21.97 12.76
CA LYS A 77 7.92 -22.55 12.95
C LYS A 77 8.56 -22.72 11.58
N ASN A 78 9.74 -22.14 11.37
CA ASN A 78 10.44 -22.30 10.09
C ASN A 78 11.06 -23.70 9.97
N HIS A 79 11.65 -23.99 8.81
CA HIS A 79 12.33 -25.26 8.54
C HIS A 79 13.55 -25.53 9.44
N LEU A 80 14.07 -24.50 10.12
CA LEU A 80 15.17 -24.59 11.09
C LEU A 80 14.66 -24.80 12.54
N GLY A 81 13.34 -24.86 12.73
CA GLY A 81 12.74 -25.02 14.06
C GLY A 81 12.62 -23.72 14.85
N GLU A 82 12.93 -22.56 14.27
CA GLU A 82 12.77 -21.26 14.91
C GLU A 82 11.31 -20.82 14.86
N GLU A 83 10.80 -20.35 16.00
CA GLU A 83 9.43 -19.88 16.10
C GLU A 83 9.35 -18.36 15.90
N PHE A 84 8.31 -17.92 15.20
CA PHE A 84 8.02 -16.52 14.99
C PHE A 84 6.51 -16.28 15.00
N TRP A 85 6.12 -15.08 15.42
CA TRP A 85 4.77 -14.57 15.20
C TRP A 85 4.71 -13.91 13.83
N TYR A 86 3.67 -14.21 13.07
CA TYR A 86 3.37 -13.64 11.77
C TYR A 86 2.10 -12.80 11.87
N PHE A 87 2.12 -11.61 11.28
CA PHE A 87 1.00 -10.68 11.26
C PHE A 87 0.41 -10.67 9.84
N ASP A 88 -0.77 -11.26 9.67
CA ASP A 88 -1.46 -11.27 8.39
C ASP A 88 -2.22 -9.95 8.18
N MET A 89 -1.83 -9.23 7.13
CA MET A 89 -2.41 -7.94 6.74
C MET A 89 -3.07 -8.11 5.39
N GLN A 90 -4.26 -7.54 5.21
CA GLN A 90 -5.00 -7.64 3.96
C GLN A 90 -5.46 -6.27 3.46
N CYS A 91 -5.95 -6.24 2.23
CA CYS A 91 -6.56 -5.05 1.65
C CYS A 91 -8.08 -5.24 1.63
N GLN A 92 -8.82 -4.19 1.97
CA GLN A 92 -10.25 -4.31 2.30
C GLN A 92 -11.12 -4.63 1.09
N ASP A 93 -10.74 -4.12 -0.09
CA ASP A 93 -11.53 -4.28 -1.33
C ASP A 93 -10.69 -4.85 -2.47
N VAL A 94 -9.84 -4.00 -3.06
CA VAL A 94 -9.09 -4.30 -4.27
C VAL A 94 -7.70 -3.69 -4.16
N GLY A 95 -6.70 -4.49 -4.50
CA GLY A 95 -5.29 -4.15 -4.38
C GLY A 95 -4.53 -5.26 -3.67
N PHE A 96 -3.25 -5.00 -3.43
CA PHE A 96 -2.34 -5.92 -2.78
C PHE A 96 -1.50 -5.18 -1.74
N VAL A 97 -1.02 -5.93 -0.75
CA VAL A 97 -0.13 -5.40 0.29
C VAL A 97 1.25 -5.21 -0.32
N SER A 98 1.75 -3.98 -0.30
CA SER A 98 3.12 -3.65 -0.66
C SER A 98 3.95 -3.18 0.53
N THR A 99 5.24 -3.50 0.51
CA THR A 99 6.23 -3.08 1.51
C THR A 99 7.16 -2.07 0.88
N ARG A 100 7.15 -0.85 1.41
CA ARG A 100 7.81 0.34 0.86
C ARG A 100 8.75 0.93 1.91
N GLY A 101 9.98 0.40 1.95
CA GLY A 101 10.93 0.73 3.01
C GLY A 101 10.37 0.32 4.38
N LEU A 102 10.14 1.29 5.27
CA LEU A 102 9.55 1.07 6.59
C LEU A 102 8.01 1.10 6.60
N TYR A 103 7.38 1.41 5.47
CA TYR A 103 5.93 1.51 5.36
C TYR A 103 5.35 0.23 4.76
N VAL A 104 4.15 -0.14 5.21
CA VAL A 104 3.30 -1.12 4.53
C VAL A 104 2.02 -0.44 4.13
N ALA A 105 1.64 -0.63 2.88
CA ALA A 105 0.50 0.03 2.26
C ALA A 105 -0.31 -0.98 1.46
N CYS A 106 -1.62 -0.77 1.36
CA CYS A 106 -2.44 -1.46 0.39
C CYS A 106 -2.49 -0.59 -0.86
N ILE A 107 -2.10 -1.11 -2.01
CA ILE A 107 -2.06 -0.35 -3.25
C ILE A 107 -2.81 -1.11 -4.34
N GLY A 108 -3.47 -0.39 -5.23
CA GLY A 108 -4.20 -1.02 -6.32
C GLY A 108 -4.90 -0.03 -7.23
N SER A 109 -5.38 -0.57 -8.33
CA SER A 109 -6.02 0.20 -9.39
C SER A 109 -7.50 0.44 -9.07
N ARG A 110 -7.99 1.62 -9.44
CA ARG A 110 -9.43 1.96 -9.44
C ARG A 110 -9.80 2.53 -10.79
N LEU A 111 -10.90 2.05 -11.34
CA LEU A 111 -11.43 2.46 -12.63
C LEU A 111 -12.45 3.58 -12.42
N PHE A 112 -12.49 4.54 -13.34
CA PHE A 112 -13.61 5.48 -13.37
C PHE A 112 -14.92 4.75 -13.68
N PRO A 113 -16.04 5.13 -13.04
CA PRO A 113 -17.38 4.80 -13.54
C PRO A 113 -17.62 5.54 -14.87
N ASP A 114 -18.75 5.30 -15.52
CA ASP A 114 -19.15 6.11 -16.68
C ASP A 114 -19.24 7.61 -16.31
N PRO A 115 -18.62 8.54 -17.05
CA PRO A 115 -17.79 8.34 -18.25
C PRO A 115 -16.42 7.72 -17.93
N TYR A 116 -16.10 6.61 -18.61
CA TYR A 116 -14.97 5.72 -18.28
C TYR A 116 -13.57 6.35 -18.30
N CYS A 117 -13.40 7.54 -18.87
CA CYS A 117 -12.13 8.27 -18.89
C CYS A 117 -12.32 9.61 -18.17
N SER A 118 -11.35 9.99 -17.34
CA SER A 118 -11.44 11.26 -16.62
C SER A 118 -10.07 11.85 -16.30
N ASP A 119 -10.07 13.06 -15.74
CA ASP A 119 -8.87 13.82 -15.45
C ASP A 119 -8.22 13.45 -14.10
N ARG A 120 -7.09 14.09 -13.78
CA ARG A 120 -6.32 13.83 -12.57
C ARG A 120 -7.06 14.21 -11.28
N SER A 121 -7.92 15.22 -11.33
CA SER A 121 -8.72 15.67 -10.18
C SER A 121 -9.81 14.66 -9.85
N ALA A 122 -10.47 14.15 -10.88
CA ALA A 122 -11.41 13.04 -10.77
C ALA A 122 -10.72 11.77 -10.24
N ALA A 123 -9.50 11.47 -10.68
CA ALA A 123 -8.71 10.34 -10.14
C ALA A 123 -8.46 10.47 -8.63
N LEU A 124 -8.08 11.67 -8.17
CA LEU A 124 -7.88 11.91 -6.75
C LEU A 124 -9.19 11.73 -5.95
N SER A 125 -10.28 12.24 -6.49
CA SER A 125 -11.62 12.09 -5.91
C SER A 125 -12.07 10.62 -5.91
N LEU A 126 -11.75 9.86 -6.96
CA LEU A 126 -12.03 8.42 -7.05
C LEU A 126 -11.31 7.66 -5.92
N CYS A 127 -10.01 7.89 -5.73
CA CYS A 127 -9.28 7.21 -4.65
C CYS A 127 -9.83 7.60 -3.27
N ARG A 128 -9.99 8.90 -2.99
CA ARG A 128 -10.48 9.38 -1.68
C ARG A 128 -11.90 8.93 -1.38
N GLY A 129 -12.78 8.94 -2.37
CA GLY A 129 -14.17 8.48 -2.25
C GLY A 129 -14.29 6.98 -1.94
N ASN A 130 -13.25 6.20 -2.24
CA ASN A 130 -13.18 4.76 -1.95
C ASN A 130 -12.31 4.43 -0.72
N GLY A 131 -12.08 5.41 0.17
CA GLY A 131 -11.33 5.19 1.42
C GLY A 131 -9.80 5.14 1.27
N ALA A 132 -9.26 5.41 0.07
CA ALA A 132 -7.82 5.61 -0.10
C ALA A 132 -7.37 6.98 0.43
N THR A 133 -6.12 7.09 0.86
CA THR A 133 -5.54 8.38 1.30
C THR A 133 -5.26 9.31 0.12
N GLY A 134 -4.99 8.75 -1.07
CA GLY A 134 -4.74 9.53 -2.28
C GLY A 134 -4.29 8.65 -3.45
N LEU A 135 -3.65 9.30 -4.43
CA LEU A 135 -2.97 8.59 -5.49
C LEU A 135 -1.64 8.02 -4.99
N THR A 136 -1.17 6.98 -5.65
CA THR A 136 0.16 6.40 -5.46
C THR A 136 0.86 6.24 -6.81
N GLY A 137 2.16 5.94 -6.75
CA GLY A 137 2.91 5.34 -7.86
C GLY A 137 3.72 4.15 -7.38
N PRO A 138 4.72 3.71 -8.16
CA PRO A 138 5.63 2.64 -7.77
C PRO A 138 6.71 3.11 -6.79
N TYR A 139 6.90 2.37 -5.70
CA TYR A 139 8.05 2.56 -4.80
C TYR A 139 9.37 2.07 -5.42
N SER A 140 9.30 1.02 -6.24
CA SER A 140 10.43 0.43 -6.98
C SER A 140 9.98 0.01 -8.37
N ALA A 141 10.92 -0.18 -9.30
CA ALA A 141 10.61 -0.65 -10.65
C ALA A 141 9.83 -1.98 -10.64
N ALA A 142 10.20 -2.91 -9.74
CA ALA A 142 9.50 -4.19 -9.59
C ALA A 142 8.04 -4.00 -9.11
N GLU A 143 7.80 -3.08 -8.17
CA GLU A 143 6.44 -2.71 -7.75
C GLU A 143 5.64 -2.11 -8.92
N GLY A 144 6.30 -1.30 -9.77
CA GLY A 144 5.71 -0.74 -10.98
C GLY A 144 5.21 -1.79 -11.95
N THR A 145 5.97 -2.87 -12.16
CA THR A 145 5.52 -4.00 -12.98
C THR A 145 4.27 -4.67 -12.39
N VAL A 146 4.21 -4.87 -11.07
CA VAL A 146 3.03 -5.47 -10.42
C VAL A 146 1.81 -4.55 -10.54
N LEU A 147 1.96 -3.24 -10.31
CA LEU A 147 0.88 -2.25 -10.48
C LEU A 147 0.36 -2.20 -11.92
N ARG A 148 1.25 -2.34 -12.91
CA ARG A 148 0.86 -2.41 -14.32
C ARG A 148 0.01 -3.64 -14.60
N LEU A 149 0.42 -4.82 -14.10
CA LEU A 149 -0.35 -6.06 -14.23
C LEU A 149 -1.72 -5.97 -13.52
N ASP A 150 -1.78 -5.33 -12.36
CA ASP A 150 -3.03 -5.04 -11.66
C ASP A 150 -3.95 -4.14 -12.51
N SER A 151 -3.40 -3.09 -13.13
CA SER A 151 -4.14 -2.20 -14.05
C SER A 151 -4.63 -2.95 -15.30
N GLN A 152 -3.81 -3.84 -15.87
CA GLN A 152 -4.19 -4.71 -17.00
C GLN A 152 -5.35 -5.63 -16.63
N LYS A 153 -5.29 -6.24 -15.45
CA LYS A 153 -6.35 -7.10 -14.93
C LYS A 153 -7.63 -6.30 -14.67
N ALA A 154 -7.51 -5.11 -14.07
CA ALA A 154 -8.66 -4.26 -13.80
C ALA A 154 -9.41 -3.92 -15.11
N ARG A 155 -8.69 -3.72 -16.22
CA ARG A 155 -9.32 -3.30 -17.47
C ARG A 155 -9.88 -4.40 -18.37
N SER A 156 -9.71 -5.68 -18.03
CA SER A 156 -9.99 -6.80 -18.96
C SER A 156 -11.43 -6.90 -19.48
N ASN A 157 -12.40 -6.25 -18.80
CA ASN A 157 -13.83 -6.34 -19.11
C ASN A 157 -14.44 -5.02 -19.62
N LEU A 158 -13.62 -4.13 -20.20
CA LEU A 158 -14.02 -2.78 -20.61
C LEU A 158 -14.03 -2.57 -22.13
N PRO A 159 -14.71 -1.52 -22.64
CA PRO A 159 -14.62 -1.12 -24.04
C PRO A 159 -13.18 -0.93 -24.48
N SER A 160 -12.83 -1.46 -25.65
CA SER A 160 -11.47 -1.43 -26.20
C SER A 160 -11.07 -0.02 -26.61
N TYR A 161 -10.06 0.54 -25.96
CA TYR A 161 -9.30 1.69 -26.43
C TYR A 161 -7.95 1.21 -26.98
N GLY A 162 -7.29 2.03 -27.80
CA GLY A 162 -5.96 1.70 -28.32
C GLY A 162 -4.92 1.63 -27.21
N TYR A 163 -5.03 2.54 -26.23
CA TYR A 163 -4.13 2.61 -25.06
C TYR A 163 -4.88 3.00 -23.79
N TYR A 164 -4.50 2.40 -22.67
CA TYR A 164 -5.03 2.73 -21.35
C TYR A 164 -3.97 3.32 -20.45
N GLN A 165 -4.35 4.37 -19.74
CA GLN A 165 -3.50 5.05 -18.79
C GLN A 165 -4.17 5.18 -17.43
N PHE A 166 -3.38 5.06 -16.38
CA PHE A 166 -3.83 5.24 -15.01
C PHE A 166 -3.09 6.41 -14.41
N TRP A 167 -3.83 7.33 -13.82
CA TRP A 167 -3.26 8.43 -13.07
C TRP A 167 -2.47 7.89 -11.88
N VAL A 168 -1.24 8.37 -11.75
CA VAL A 168 -0.37 8.06 -10.61
C VAL A 168 -0.03 9.33 -9.86
N ASP A 169 0.53 9.14 -8.68
CA ASP A 169 1.05 10.25 -7.92
C ASP A 169 2.29 10.86 -8.60
N GLY A 170 2.48 12.17 -8.45
CA GLY A 170 3.51 12.92 -9.17
C GLY A 170 2.94 14.10 -9.95
N ILE A 171 3.28 15.31 -9.51
CA ILE A 171 2.98 16.57 -10.19
C ILE A 171 4.29 17.29 -10.46
N ARG A 172 4.45 17.83 -11.66
CA ARG A 172 5.63 18.61 -12.01
C ARG A 172 5.69 19.89 -11.20
N THR A 173 6.83 20.13 -10.58
CA THR A 173 7.12 21.36 -9.85
C THR A 173 7.86 22.34 -10.74
N ASP A 174 7.86 23.60 -10.31
CA ASP A 174 8.74 24.62 -10.85
C ASP A 174 10.19 24.09 -10.83
N GLY A 175 10.87 24.14 -11.98
CA GLY A 175 12.21 23.55 -12.18
C GLY A 175 12.23 22.16 -12.84
N GLY A 176 11.07 21.58 -13.18
CA GLY A 176 10.98 20.37 -14.02
C GLY A 176 11.12 19.04 -13.28
N ALA A 177 11.26 19.06 -11.95
CA ALA A 177 11.18 17.87 -11.11
C ALA A 177 9.72 17.46 -10.86
N TYR A 178 9.50 16.27 -10.31
CA TYR A 178 8.17 15.80 -9.90
C TYR A 178 8.12 15.60 -8.39
N ALA A 179 7.06 16.11 -7.76
CA ALA A 179 6.77 15.90 -6.35
C ALA A 179 5.63 14.91 -6.18
N THR A 180 5.80 13.98 -5.24
CA THR A 180 4.80 13.01 -4.82
C THR A 180 4.12 13.47 -3.53
N THR A 181 2.86 13.12 -3.36
CA THR A 181 2.04 13.39 -2.17
C THR A 181 1.84 12.14 -1.30
N ASP A 182 2.05 10.94 -1.84
CA ASP A 182 2.10 9.68 -1.11
C ASP A 182 3.41 9.57 -0.35
N GLY A 183 3.34 9.77 0.97
CA GLY A 183 4.49 9.71 1.88
C GLY A 183 5.10 8.31 2.04
N THR A 184 4.50 7.27 1.44
CA THR A 184 5.08 5.92 1.42
C THR A 184 6.03 5.70 0.24
N LEU A 185 6.08 6.63 -0.72
CA LEU A 185 7.00 6.55 -1.87
C LEU A 185 8.39 7.09 -1.54
N ASN A 186 9.40 6.58 -2.24
CA ASN A 186 10.75 7.15 -2.24
C ASN A 186 10.89 8.19 -3.36
N GLY A 187 10.06 9.25 -3.27
CA GLY A 187 9.91 10.22 -4.36
C GLY A 187 9.54 9.54 -5.68
N THR A 188 10.25 9.86 -6.76
CA THR A 188 10.03 9.25 -8.09
C THR A 188 11.02 8.14 -8.46
N ALA A 189 11.82 7.63 -7.51
CA ALA A 189 12.87 6.65 -7.81
C ALA A 189 12.35 5.32 -8.38
N GLY A 190 11.11 4.94 -8.06
CA GLY A 190 10.48 3.72 -8.56
C GLY A 190 9.86 3.84 -9.96
N TYR A 191 9.84 5.04 -10.54
CA TYR A 191 9.16 5.31 -11.80
C TYR A 191 10.07 5.00 -12.99
N THR A 192 9.65 4.05 -13.81
CA THR A 192 10.29 3.80 -15.11
C THR A 192 9.69 4.75 -16.14
N TYR A 193 10.39 5.82 -16.49
CA TYR A 193 9.89 6.78 -17.47
C TYR A 193 10.02 6.23 -18.89
N VAL A 194 8.95 6.30 -19.68
CA VAL A 194 9.06 6.08 -21.12
C VAL A 194 9.70 7.32 -21.76
N ASN A 195 10.57 7.13 -22.74
CA ASN A 195 11.23 8.21 -23.49
C ASN A 195 10.19 8.97 -24.33
N VAL A 196 9.53 9.95 -23.73
CA VAL A 196 8.57 10.82 -24.42
C VAL A 196 9.02 12.28 -24.31
N VAL A 197 8.82 13.00 -25.40
CA VAL A 197 8.97 14.45 -25.47
C VAL A 197 8.03 15.08 -24.44
N TYR A 198 8.61 15.79 -23.48
CA TYR A 198 7.89 16.43 -22.38
C TYR A 198 6.91 17.47 -22.93
N PRO A 199 5.65 17.52 -22.43
CA PRO A 199 4.81 18.69 -22.66
C PRO A 199 5.55 19.94 -22.16
N THR A 200 5.62 20.96 -22.99
CA THR A 200 6.21 22.26 -22.65
C THR A 200 5.31 23.11 -21.75
N GLN A 201 4.10 22.63 -21.43
CA GLN A 201 3.11 23.34 -20.62
C GLN A 201 2.97 22.71 -19.24
N ASP A 202 3.04 23.55 -18.22
CA ASP A 202 2.74 23.23 -16.83
C ASP A 202 1.27 23.56 -16.49
N PRO A 203 0.62 22.82 -15.58
CA PRO A 203 1.15 21.67 -14.83
C PRO A 203 1.04 20.35 -15.60
N THR A 204 2.10 19.54 -15.57
CA THR A 204 2.05 18.12 -15.99
C THR A 204 1.93 17.19 -14.79
N CYS A 205 1.18 16.12 -14.99
CA CYS A 205 0.95 15.05 -14.03
C CYS A 205 1.44 13.72 -14.60
N LEU A 206 1.74 12.77 -13.73
CA LEU A 206 2.21 11.46 -14.15
C LEU A 206 1.04 10.49 -14.40
N CYS A 207 1.14 9.70 -15.46
CA CYS A 207 0.29 8.55 -15.73
C CYS A 207 1.12 7.31 -16.04
N GLN A 208 0.73 6.16 -15.49
CA GLN A 208 1.24 4.87 -15.89
C GLN A 208 0.53 4.44 -17.17
N ASP A 209 1.30 4.15 -18.21
CA ASP A 209 0.79 3.47 -19.39
C ASP A 209 0.70 1.97 -19.09
N VAL A 210 -0.43 1.37 -19.44
CA VAL A 210 -0.72 -0.02 -19.11
C VAL A 210 -0.23 -0.96 -20.22
N ASP A 211 -0.15 -0.43 -21.44
CA ASP A 211 0.18 -1.17 -22.65
C ASP A 211 1.64 -0.97 -23.06
N VAL A 212 2.25 0.14 -22.60
CA VAL A 212 3.68 0.41 -22.69
C VAL A 212 4.29 0.38 -21.29
N ASP A 213 5.41 -0.31 -21.09
CA ASP A 213 6.02 -0.43 -19.76
C ASP A 213 6.66 0.89 -19.31
N GLY A 214 5.87 1.75 -18.68
CA GLY A 214 6.39 2.90 -17.96
C GLY A 214 5.38 4.01 -17.66
N VAL A 215 5.93 5.10 -17.14
CA VAL A 215 5.23 6.30 -16.72
C VAL A 215 5.60 7.45 -17.64
N GLN A 216 4.62 8.29 -17.96
CA GLN A 216 4.84 9.49 -18.75
C GLN A 216 4.15 10.71 -18.16
N PRO A 217 4.67 11.90 -18.50
CA PRO A 217 4.02 13.14 -18.17
C PRO A 217 2.93 13.49 -19.19
N ILE A 218 1.76 13.86 -18.70
CA ILE A 218 0.64 14.37 -19.49
C ILE A 218 0.03 15.61 -18.81
N ASN A 219 -0.73 16.42 -19.54
CA ASN A 219 -1.46 17.53 -18.95
C ASN A 219 -2.47 16.98 -17.91
N CYS A 220 -2.48 17.54 -16.70
CA CYS A 220 -3.33 17.06 -15.59
C CYS A 220 -4.83 17.05 -15.90
N THR A 221 -5.31 17.89 -16.83
CA THR A 221 -6.72 17.95 -17.25
C THR A 221 -7.02 17.04 -18.45
N SER A 222 -6.03 16.28 -18.93
CA SER A 222 -6.17 15.43 -20.12
C SER A 222 -6.98 14.18 -19.83
N ILE A 223 -8.20 14.13 -20.37
CA ILE A 223 -9.07 12.93 -20.29
C ILE A 223 -8.64 11.88 -21.33
N HIS A 224 -8.25 12.35 -22.51
CA HIS A 224 -7.78 11.55 -23.63
C HIS A 224 -6.49 12.10 -24.19
N ARG A 225 -5.61 11.23 -24.69
CA ARG A 225 -4.46 11.62 -25.51
C ARG A 225 -4.72 11.17 -26.95
N GLY A 226 -5.12 12.12 -27.79
CA GLY A 226 -5.63 11.81 -29.13
C GLY A 226 -6.98 11.07 -29.07
N THR A 227 -7.29 10.30 -30.11
CA THR A 227 -8.55 9.53 -30.20
C THR A 227 -8.45 8.12 -29.61
N GLU A 228 -7.24 7.66 -29.28
CA GLU A 228 -6.98 6.24 -28.98
C GLU A 228 -6.61 5.98 -27.51
N THR A 229 -6.25 7.01 -26.74
CA THR A 229 -5.79 6.85 -25.36
C THR A 229 -6.86 7.30 -24.36
N CYS A 230 -7.13 6.48 -23.36
CA CYS A 230 -8.06 6.77 -22.26
C CYS A 230 -7.33 6.81 -20.92
N SER A 231 -7.43 7.94 -20.21
CA SER A 231 -7.10 8.02 -18.78
C SER A 231 -8.18 7.29 -17.98
N ARG A 232 -8.03 5.96 -17.86
CA ARG A 232 -9.09 5.03 -17.45
C ARG A 232 -9.31 4.97 -15.95
N GLY A 233 -8.32 5.36 -15.16
CA GLY A 233 -8.42 5.19 -13.73
C GLY A 233 -7.26 5.81 -12.98
N ALA A 234 -7.06 5.34 -11.77
CA ALA A 234 -6.02 5.81 -10.88
C ALA A 234 -5.40 4.65 -10.10
N LEU A 235 -4.13 4.78 -9.77
CA LEU A 235 -3.51 3.96 -8.73
C LEU A 235 -3.73 4.63 -7.38
N CYS A 236 -4.33 3.91 -6.45
CA CYS A 236 -4.70 4.40 -5.14
C CYS A 236 -3.88 3.72 -4.04
N VAL A 237 -3.55 4.47 -2.99
CA VAL A 237 -2.97 3.94 -1.75
C VAL A 237 -4.00 3.98 -0.63
N PHE A 238 -4.14 2.84 0.05
CA PHE A 238 -5.05 2.60 1.15
C PHE A 238 -4.24 2.26 2.39
N SER A 239 -4.78 2.62 3.54
CA SER A 239 -4.27 2.06 4.79
C SER A 239 -4.55 0.55 4.77
N PRO A 240 -3.55 -0.30 5.08
CA PRO A 240 -3.79 -1.72 5.22
C PRO A 240 -4.89 -1.95 6.24
N VAL A 241 -5.81 -2.83 5.89
CA VAL A 241 -6.71 -3.37 6.88
C VAL A 241 -6.07 -4.61 7.45
N LEU A 242 -6.27 -4.72 8.73
CA LEU A 242 -5.91 -5.93 9.42
C LEU A 242 -7.06 -6.93 9.08
N SER A 243 -6.81 -8.22 8.88
CA SER A 243 -7.84 -9.24 8.56
C SER A 243 -8.11 -10.30 9.61
#